data_AF-A0A1Y1VES0-F1
#
_entry.id   AF-A0A1Y1VES0-F1
#
_cell.length_a   1.000
_cell.length_b   1.000
_cell.length_c   1.000
_cell.angle_alpha   90.00
_cell.angle_beta   90.00
_cell.angle_gamma   90.00
#
_symmetry.space_group_name_H-M   'P 1'
#
loop_
_entity.id
_entity.type
_entity.pdbx_description
1 polymer ?
#
loop_
_entity_poly.entity_id
_entity_poly.type
_entity_poly.pdbx_seq_one_letter_code
_entity_poly.pdbx_strand_id
1 'polypeptide(L)'
;LGSAFARDGFFGDIRRAQLFEKTDFVVPKININFSNEDYNKYFLKYECEHDTNNKYLIRNEACYKAPWIDLDKIMEKAISKNIFDKSDVRDGNDLNIINKSNITLSEFEHIITTYSNHTLEQALSSTFGLVKIPDFEVDDASLSFDINGYILILMKYIYIYIYIINR
;
A
#
# COMPACT_ATOMS: atom_id res chain seq x y z
N LEU A 1 -59.01 -22.59 14.93
CA LEU A 1 -58.68 -21.49 13.99
C LEU A 1 -57.63 -20.62 14.67
N GLY A 2 -56.41 -20.55 14.12
CA GLY A 2 -55.35 -19.72 14.69
C GLY A 2 -53.96 -20.07 14.18
N SER A 3 -53.75 -20.06 12.85
CA SER A 3 -52.40 -20.03 12.28
C SER A 3 -51.89 -18.59 12.35
N ALA A 4 -51.07 -18.27 13.34
CA ALA A 4 -50.32 -17.02 13.33
C ALA A 4 -49.15 -17.17 12.35
N PHE A 5 -49.39 -16.91 11.06
CA PHE A 5 -48.32 -16.54 10.14
C PHE A 5 -47.87 -15.13 10.52
N ALA A 6 -46.91 -15.03 11.43
CA ALA A 6 -46.20 -13.79 11.67
C ALA A 6 -45.31 -13.52 10.44
N ARG A 7 -45.85 -12.80 9.46
CA ARG A 7 -45.02 -12.12 8.46
C ARG A 7 -44.25 -11.05 9.22
N ASP A 8 -42.93 -11.22 9.27
CA ASP A 8 -42.03 -10.18 9.76
C ASP A 8 -42.18 -8.94 8.87
N GLY A 9 -42.88 -7.93 9.38
CA GLY A 9 -43.21 -6.71 8.65
C GLY A 9 -42.01 -5.79 8.43
N PHE A 10 -40.83 -6.15 8.95
CA PHE A 10 -39.64 -5.32 8.84
C PHE A 10 -39.10 -5.22 7.39
N PHE A 11 -39.35 -6.23 6.54
CA PHE A 11 -38.79 -6.28 5.17
C PHE A 11 -39.80 -6.23 4.01
N GLY A 12 -41.12 -6.24 4.27
CA GLY A 12 -42.15 -6.14 3.20
C GLY A 12 -42.01 -7.17 2.06
N ASP A 13 -42.50 -6.83 0.86
CA ASP A 13 -42.38 -7.63 -0.39
C ASP A 13 -40.98 -7.52 -1.07
N ILE A 14 -39.99 -6.97 -0.35
CA ILE A 14 -38.65 -6.79 -0.89
C ILE A 14 -37.89 -8.12 -0.74
N ARG A 15 -37.64 -8.80 -1.87
CA ARG A 15 -36.78 -10.00 -1.87
C ARG A 15 -35.38 -9.60 -1.44
N ARG A 16 -34.99 -10.02 -0.23
CA ARG A 16 -33.62 -9.91 0.28
C ARG A 16 -32.68 -10.58 -0.72
N ALA A 17 -31.53 -9.95 -1.00
CA ALA A 17 -30.55 -10.57 -1.90
C ALA A 17 -30.10 -11.91 -1.27
N GLN A 18 -30.08 -12.98 -2.07
CA GLN A 18 -29.79 -14.35 -1.62
C GLN A 18 -28.51 -14.48 -0.78
N LEU A 19 -27.55 -13.57 -0.98
CA LEU A 19 -26.33 -13.49 -0.19
C LEU A 19 -26.62 -13.26 1.30
N PHE A 20 -27.49 -12.29 1.63
CA PHE A 20 -27.82 -11.96 3.02
C PHE A 20 -28.60 -13.07 3.71
N GLU A 21 -29.52 -13.73 2.99
CA GLU A 21 -30.25 -14.89 3.54
C GLU A 21 -29.31 -16.05 3.91
N LYS A 22 -28.21 -16.24 3.15
CA LYS A 22 -27.23 -17.29 3.41
C LYS A 22 -26.18 -16.92 4.45
N THR A 23 -25.94 -15.63 4.68
CA THR A 23 -24.93 -15.14 5.65
C THR A 23 -25.53 -14.76 7.02
N ASP A 24 -26.85 -14.73 7.17
CA ASP A 24 -27.54 -14.32 8.40
C ASP A 24 -27.09 -15.08 9.67
N PHE A 25 -26.58 -16.30 9.51
CA PHE A 25 -26.09 -17.13 10.61
C PHE A 25 -24.66 -17.67 10.42
N VAL A 26 -23.99 -17.29 9.32
CA VAL A 26 -22.66 -17.81 8.97
C VAL A 26 -21.82 -16.68 8.41
N VAL A 27 -20.69 -16.40 9.05
CA VAL A 27 -19.70 -15.45 8.54
C VAL A 27 -19.02 -16.08 7.32
N PRO A 28 -19.19 -15.52 6.11
CA PRO A 28 -18.56 -16.07 4.92
C PRO A 28 -17.04 -15.88 4.97
N LYS A 29 -16.29 -16.85 4.43
CA LYS A 29 -14.89 -16.62 4.07
C LYS A 29 -14.86 -15.82 2.79
N ILE A 30 -14.23 -14.64 2.84
CA ILE A 30 -14.10 -13.76 1.69
C ILE A 30 -12.71 -13.97 1.10
N ASN A 31 -12.64 -14.40 -0.16
CA ASN A 31 -11.39 -14.53 -0.89
C ASN A 31 -11.32 -13.46 -1.97
N ILE A 32 -10.20 -12.74 -2.01
CA ILE A 32 -9.88 -11.79 -3.07
C ILE A 32 -8.85 -12.46 -3.95
N ASN A 33 -9.17 -12.67 -5.22
CA ASN A 33 -8.26 -13.30 -6.17
C ASN A 33 -7.63 -12.23 -7.05
N PHE A 34 -6.30 -12.27 -7.10
CA PHE A 34 -5.46 -11.44 -7.95
C PHE A 34 -4.72 -12.31 -8.96
N SER A 35 -4.23 -11.70 -10.04
CA SER A 35 -3.16 -12.32 -10.81
C SER A 35 -1.90 -12.44 -9.94
N ASN A 36 -0.98 -13.36 -10.26
CA ASN A 36 0.28 -13.47 -9.51
C ASN A 36 1.10 -12.18 -9.59
N GLU A 37 1.04 -11.47 -10.71
CA GLU A 37 1.74 -10.19 -10.89
C GLU A 37 1.16 -9.11 -9.96
N ASP A 38 -0.16 -8.99 -9.92
CA ASP A 38 -0.86 -8.02 -9.08
C ASP A 38 -0.71 -8.33 -7.60
N TYR A 39 -0.76 -9.61 -7.24
CA TYR A 39 -0.47 -10.05 -5.88
C TYR A 39 0.94 -9.65 -5.44
N ASN A 40 1.95 -9.84 -6.30
CA ASN A 40 3.33 -9.46 -5.98
C ASN A 40 3.48 -7.93 -5.84
N LYS A 41 2.81 -7.14 -6.69
CA LYS A 41 2.78 -5.68 -6.57
C LYS A 41 2.11 -5.23 -5.28
N TYR A 42 0.97 -5.84 -4.93
CA TYR A 42 0.26 -5.57 -3.68
C TYR A 42 1.12 -5.91 -2.46
N PHE A 43 1.74 -7.08 -2.46
CA PHE A 43 2.56 -7.55 -1.37
C PHE A 43 3.79 -6.66 -1.17
N LEU A 44 4.51 -6.32 -2.24
CA LEU A 44 5.63 -5.38 -2.19
C LEU A 44 5.19 -4.03 -1.63
N LYS A 45 4.06 -3.47 -2.09
CA LYS A 45 3.51 -2.22 -1.55
C LYS A 45 3.29 -2.32 -0.04
N TYR A 46 2.62 -3.38 0.41
CA TYR A 46 2.29 -3.57 1.82
C TYR A 46 3.54 -3.69 2.69
N GLU A 47 4.53 -4.48 2.25
CA GLU A 47 5.83 -4.57 2.93
C GLU A 47 6.50 -3.20 3.01
N CYS A 48 6.49 -2.42 1.94
CA CYS A 48 7.07 -1.09 1.96
C CYS A 48 6.34 -0.12 2.90
N GLU A 49 5.01 -0.15 2.95
CA GLU A 49 4.24 0.68 3.90
C GLU A 49 4.55 0.34 5.36
N HIS A 50 4.74 -0.96 5.65
CA HIS A 50 5.14 -1.42 6.96
C HIS A 50 6.58 -1.00 7.27
N ASP A 51 7.55 -1.33 6.42
CA ASP A 51 8.97 -1.17 6.72
C ASP A 51 9.42 0.29 6.71
N THR A 52 8.83 1.12 5.85
CA THR A 52 9.11 2.57 5.79
C THR A 52 8.34 3.38 6.84
N ASN A 53 7.54 2.74 7.68
CA ASN A 53 6.87 3.41 8.79
C ASN A 53 7.91 3.90 9.80
N ASN A 54 7.70 5.13 10.32
CA ASN A 54 8.59 5.74 11.32
C ASN A 54 8.85 4.89 12.57
N LYS A 55 7.92 3.98 12.90
CA LYS A 55 8.05 3.10 14.07
C LYS A 55 9.03 1.94 13.84
N TYR A 56 9.16 1.48 12.60
CA TYR A 56 9.91 0.27 12.27
C TYR A 56 11.24 0.59 11.59
N LEU A 57 11.23 1.46 10.58
CA LEU A 57 12.43 1.89 9.83
C LEU A 57 13.32 0.70 9.42
N ILE A 58 12.70 -0.35 8.87
CA ILE A 58 13.40 -1.58 8.49
C ILE A 58 14.03 -1.38 7.11
N ARG A 59 15.32 -1.70 6.98
CA ARG A 59 16.01 -1.63 5.69
C ARG A 59 15.44 -2.68 4.74
N ASN A 60 14.78 -2.23 3.67
CA ASN A 60 14.21 -3.08 2.63
C ASN A 60 14.66 -2.63 1.24
N GLU A 61 15.63 -3.36 0.69
CA GLU A 61 16.21 -3.07 -0.64
C GLU A 61 15.19 -3.21 -1.78
N ALA A 62 14.20 -4.10 -1.64
CA ALA A 62 13.15 -4.24 -2.65
C ALA A 62 12.28 -2.98 -2.70
N CYS A 63 11.99 -2.39 -1.55
CA CYS A 63 11.27 -1.11 -1.47
C CYS A 63 12.05 0.05 -2.06
N TYR A 64 13.36 0.12 -1.81
CA TYR A 64 14.21 1.19 -2.35
C TYR A 64 14.47 1.06 -3.86
N LYS A 65 14.15 -0.10 -4.44
CA LYS A 65 14.25 -0.38 -5.88
C LYS A 65 12.87 -0.55 -6.52
N ALA A 66 11.79 -0.25 -5.79
CA ALA A 66 10.45 -0.42 -6.30
C ALA A 66 10.20 0.55 -7.48
N PRO A 67 9.28 0.21 -8.41
CA PRO A 67 9.06 1.01 -9.62
C PRO A 67 8.64 2.47 -9.39
N TRP A 68 8.12 2.79 -8.20
CA TRP A 68 7.73 4.15 -7.80
C TRP A 68 8.85 4.95 -7.12
N ILE A 69 10.03 4.36 -6.94
CA ILE A 69 11.20 5.05 -6.40
C ILE A 69 11.97 5.71 -7.55
N ASP A 70 12.04 7.03 -7.49
CA ASP A 70 12.83 7.86 -8.38
C ASP A 70 13.81 8.66 -7.51
N LEU A 71 15.05 8.17 -7.42
CA LEU A 71 16.07 8.72 -6.54
C LEU A 71 16.46 10.15 -6.92
N ASP A 72 16.42 10.48 -8.21
CA ASP A 72 16.71 11.85 -8.69
C ASP A 72 15.66 12.82 -8.14
N LYS A 73 14.37 12.50 -8.30
CA LYS A 73 13.28 13.31 -7.73
C LYS A 73 13.31 13.35 -6.21
N ILE A 74 13.68 12.24 -5.56
CA ILE A 74 13.80 12.17 -4.11
C ILE A 74 14.93 13.09 -3.62
N MET A 75 16.07 13.14 -4.32
CA MET A 75 17.19 14.04 -4.00
C MET A 75 16.77 15.51 -4.12
N GLU A 76 16.14 15.89 -5.23
CA GLU A 76 15.60 17.25 -5.41
C GLU A 76 14.64 17.62 -4.29
N LYS A 77 13.77 16.68 -3.91
CA LYS A 77 12.80 16.88 -2.84
C LYS A 77 13.46 16.98 -1.47
N ALA A 78 14.53 16.22 -1.21
CA ALA A 78 15.31 16.30 0.03
C ALA A 78 15.92 17.70 0.22
N ILE A 79 16.48 18.26 -0.86
CA ILE A 79 17.00 19.63 -0.88
C ILE A 79 15.86 20.63 -0.67
N SER A 80 14.75 20.50 -1.41
CA SER A 80 13.61 21.43 -1.31
C SER A 80 12.96 21.46 0.08
N LYS A 81 13.04 20.34 0.81
CA LYS A 81 12.52 20.18 2.17
C LYS A 81 13.53 20.51 3.26
N ASN A 82 14.74 20.95 2.88
CA ASN A 82 15.85 21.22 3.79
C ASN A 82 16.19 20.03 4.70
N ILE A 83 16.14 18.80 4.15
CA ILE A 83 16.68 17.62 4.87
C ILE A 83 18.19 17.77 5.04
N PHE A 84 18.84 18.34 4.02
CA PHE A 84 20.18 18.89 4.08
C PHE A 84 20.21 20.19 3.26
N ASP A 85 21.16 21.06 3.55
CA ASP A 85 21.39 22.25 2.74
C ASP A 85 22.43 21.96 1.66
N LYS A 86 22.08 22.22 0.40
CA LYS A 86 23.02 22.10 -0.73
C LYS A 86 24.24 23.02 -0.56
N SER A 87 24.10 24.12 0.18
CA SER A 87 25.20 25.06 0.44
C SER A 87 26.31 24.49 1.33
N ASP A 88 26.01 23.44 2.10
CA ASP A 88 26.98 22.74 2.95
C ASP A 88 27.84 21.74 2.15
N VAL A 89 27.44 21.40 0.93
CA VAL A 89 28.14 20.45 0.07
C VAL A 89 29.30 21.14 -0.64
N ARG A 90 30.50 20.97 -0.08
CA ARG A 90 31.75 21.57 -0.61
C ARG A 90 32.58 20.61 -1.45
N ASP A 91 32.37 19.30 -1.30
CA ASP A 91 33.08 18.30 -2.08
C ASP A 91 32.58 18.28 -3.54
N GLY A 92 33.53 18.31 -4.49
CA GLY A 92 33.21 18.36 -5.92
C GLY A 92 32.58 17.08 -6.45
N ASN A 93 32.91 15.91 -5.89
CA ASN A 93 32.30 14.65 -6.28
C ASN A 93 30.85 14.57 -5.79
N ASP A 94 30.59 15.02 -4.57
CA ASP A 94 29.24 15.06 -4.01
C ASP A 94 28.33 16.04 -4.74
N LEU A 95 28.87 17.20 -5.15
CA LEU A 95 28.16 18.12 -6.03
C LEU A 95 27.83 17.47 -7.39
N ASN A 96 28.72 16.64 -7.94
CA ASN A 96 28.45 15.92 -9.17
C ASN A 96 27.36 14.85 -8.98
N ILE A 97 27.32 14.18 -7.84
CA ILE A 97 26.24 13.25 -7.50
C ILE A 97 24.89 13.99 -7.44
N ILE A 98 24.84 15.15 -6.79
CA ILE A 98 23.60 15.93 -6.66
C ILE A 98 23.10 16.48 -8.01
N ASN A 99 23.99 16.78 -8.94
CA ASN A 99 23.64 17.41 -10.22
C ASN A 99 23.47 16.43 -11.39
N LYS A 100 23.80 15.15 -11.23
CA LYS A 100 23.64 14.15 -12.29
C LYS A 100 22.25 13.50 -12.23
N SER A 101 21.83 12.93 -13.37
CA SER A 101 20.68 12.02 -13.45
C SER A 101 21.08 10.57 -13.18
N ASN A 102 20.11 9.75 -12.79
CA ASN A 102 20.22 8.32 -12.47
C ASN A 102 21.20 8.06 -11.32
N ILE A 103 21.01 8.76 -10.20
CA ILE A 103 21.80 8.47 -9.00
C ILE A 103 21.48 7.07 -8.48
N THR A 104 22.50 6.41 -7.93
CA THR A 104 22.34 5.10 -7.30
C THR A 104 21.89 5.23 -5.85
N LEU A 105 21.32 4.16 -5.29
CA LEU A 105 20.92 4.13 -3.88
C LEU A 105 22.10 4.40 -2.94
N SER A 106 23.28 3.84 -3.25
CA SER A 106 24.50 4.06 -2.47
C SER A 106 24.97 5.51 -2.50
N GLU A 107 24.84 6.18 -3.65
CA GLU A 107 25.18 7.60 -3.77
C GLU A 107 24.19 8.47 -3.00
N PHE A 108 22.90 8.17 -3.11
CA PHE A 108 21.86 8.84 -2.32
C PHE A 108 22.10 8.66 -0.81
N GLU A 109 22.36 7.44 -0.36
CA GLU A 109 22.70 7.11 1.04
C GLU A 109 23.94 7.87 1.50
N HIS A 110 24.98 7.94 0.67
CA HIS A 110 26.20 8.70 0.99
C HIS A 110 25.90 10.19 1.23
N ILE A 111 25.15 10.84 0.34
CA ILE A 111 24.81 12.26 0.48
C ILE A 111 23.96 12.50 1.74
N ILE A 112 22.92 11.70 1.96
CA ILE A 112 22.04 11.84 3.13
C ILE A 112 22.82 11.68 4.43
N THR A 113 23.63 10.62 4.54
CA THR A 113 24.37 10.34 5.78
C THR A 113 25.54 11.30 6.02
N THR A 114 26.08 11.92 4.97
CA THR A 114 27.19 12.88 5.09
C THR A 114 26.71 14.28 5.43
N TYR A 115 25.62 14.75 4.81
CA TYR A 115 25.16 16.15 4.90
C TYR A 115 23.88 16.33 5.72
N SER A 116 23.33 15.27 6.31
CA SER A 116 22.21 15.35 7.24
C SER A 116 22.47 14.53 8.50
N ASN A 117 21.64 14.72 9.51
CA ASN A 117 21.67 13.89 10.73
C ASN A 117 20.76 12.65 10.60
N HIS A 118 20.43 12.23 9.39
CA HIS A 118 19.48 11.17 9.11
C HIS A 118 20.14 9.95 8.47
N THR A 119 19.60 8.76 8.79
CA THR A 119 19.93 7.54 8.04
C THR A 119 19.12 7.45 6.75
N LEU A 120 19.49 6.53 5.86
CA LEU A 120 18.73 6.23 4.65
C LEU A 120 17.28 5.84 4.96
N GLU A 121 17.08 4.96 5.94
CA GLU A 121 15.77 4.46 6.38
C GLU A 121 14.90 5.61 6.89
N GLN A 122 15.48 6.53 7.65
CA GLN A 122 14.78 7.72 8.14
C GLN A 122 14.37 8.62 6.98
N ALA A 123 15.29 8.95 6.08
CA ALA A 123 15.04 9.84 4.95
C ALA A 123 13.96 9.28 4.00
N LEU A 124 14.00 7.96 3.73
CA LEU A 124 13.02 7.27 2.89
C LEU A 124 11.74 6.85 3.63
N SER A 125 11.64 7.15 4.93
CA SER A 125 10.42 6.87 5.69
C SER A 125 9.23 7.69 5.17
N SER A 126 8.03 7.15 5.39
CA SER A 126 6.78 7.82 5.02
C SER A 126 6.63 9.21 5.66
N THR A 127 7.29 9.46 6.79
CA THR A 127 7.20 10.68 7.60
C THR A 127 7.90 11.88 6.98
N PHE A 128 9.08 11.67 6.38
CA PHE A 128 9.79 12.74 5.67
C PHE A 128 9.07 13.11 4.37
N GLY A 129 8.21 12.20 3.89
CA GLY A 129 7.39 12.38 2.71
C GLY A 129 8.25 12.67 1.48
N LEU A 130 9.44 12.08 1.40
CA LEU A 130 10.25 12.08 0.19
C LEU A 130 9.63 11.15 -0.84
N VAL A 131 9.35 9.93 -0.41
CA VAL A 131 8.65 8.90 -1.18
C VAL A 131 7.15 9.01 -0.93
N LYS A 132 6.35 8.80 -1.99
CA LYS A 132 4.92 8.48 -1.86
C LYS A 132 4.72 7.08 -2.43
N ILE A 133 4.35 6.13 -1.57
CA ILE A 133 3.92 4.81 -2.01
C ILE A 133 2.56 4.99 -2.71
N PRO A 134 2.39 4.50 -3.95
CA PRO A 134 1.14 4.68 -4.69
C PRO A 134 0.01 3.85 -4.08
N ASP A 135 -1.22 4.31 -4.30
CA ASP A 135 -2.40 3.50 -4.01
C ASP A 135 -2.41 2.25 -4.93
N PHE A 136 -2.95 1.14 -4.43
CA PHE A 136 -3.04 -0.11 -5.20
C PHE A 136 -4.40 -0.20 -5.88
N GLU A 137 -4.39 -0.32 -7.21
CA GLU A 137 -5.57 -0.48 -8.04
C GLU A 137 -5.27 -1.50 -9.14
N VAL A 138 -6.22 -2.40 -9.39
CA VAL A 138 -6.12 -3.44 -10.41
C VAL A 138 -7.48 -3.68 -11.06
N ASP A 139 -7.47 -3.84 -12.38
CA ASP A 139 -8.69 -3.98 -13.17
C ASP A 139 -9.31 -5.39 -13.07
N ASP A 140 -8.46 -6.41 -12.91
CA ASP A 140 -8.83 -7.82 -12.96
C ASP A 140 -8.71 -8.51 -11.58
N ALA A 141 -9.37 -7.94 -10.57
CA ALA A 141 -9.61 -8.62 -9.30
C ALA A 141 -11.00 -9.28 -9.26
N SER A 142 -11.12 -10.40 -8.55
CA SER A 142 -12.41 -11.03 -8.26
C SER A 142 -12.61 -11.30 -6.78
N LEU A 143 -13.87 -11.28 -6.34
CA LEU A 143 -14.27 -11.56 -4.98
C LEU A 143 -15.10 -12.84 -4.96
N SER A 144 -14.73 -13.80 -4.12
CA SER A 144 -15.56 -14.98 -3.86
C SER A 144 -15.91 -15.10 -2.39
N PHE A 145 -17.14 -15.55 -2.14
CA PHE A 145 -17.66 -15.84 -0.81
C PHE A 145 -17.80 -17.36 -0.68
N ASP A 146 -17.08 -17.94 0.28
CA ASP A 146 -17.23 -19.33 0.67
C ASP A 146 -18.08 -19.41 1.96
N ILE A 147 -19.27 -19.99 1.82
CA ILE A 147 -20.21 -20.26 2.91
C ILE A 147 -20.30 -21.77 3.07
N ASN A 148 -19.56 -22.31 4.05
CA ASN A 148 -19.54 -23.74 4.38
C ASN A 148 -19.28 -24.66 3.16
N GLY A 149 -18.37 -24.26 2.27
CA GLY A 149 -18.00 -24.99 1.05
C GLY A 149 -18.81 -24.61 -0.19
N TYR A 150 -19.84 -23.76 -0.06
CA TYR A 150 -20.55 -23.18 -1.20
C TYR A 150 -19.86 -21.89 -1.65
N ILE A 151 -19.21 -21.93 -2.81
CA ILE A 151 -18.47 -20.79 -3.37
C ILE A 151 -19.39 -20.01 -4.31
N LEU A 152 -19.63 -18.75 -3.97
CA LEU A 152 -20.28 -17.77 -4.83
C LEU A 152 -19.23 -16.79 -5.37
N ILE A 153 -19.04 -16.76 -6.69
CA ILE A 153 -18.10 -15.85 -7.37
C ILE A 153 -18.88 -14.64 -7.87
N LEU A 154 -18.47 -13.43 -7.47
CA LEU A 154 -18.94 -12.19 -8.07
C LEU A 154 -17.88 -11.72 -9.07
N MET A 155 -18.24 -11.55 -10.35
CA MET A 155 -17.28 -11.14 -11.38
C MET A 155 -17.49 -9.72 -11.91
N LYS A 156 -16.32 -9.05 -12.00
CA LYS A 156 -15.88 -7.85 -12.72
C LYS A 156 -16.39 -6.49 -12.23
N TYR A 157 -15.40 -5.61 -11.97
CA TYR A 157 -15.50 -4.22 -11.51
C TYR A 157 -15.79 -4.00 -10.02
N ILE A 158 -14.92 -4.53 -9.15
CA ILE A 158 -14.94 -4.17 -7.73
C ILE A 158 -13.70 -3.31 -7.45
N TYR A 159 -13.94 -2.04 -7.15
CA TYR A 159 -12.97 -1.19 -6.45
C TYR A 159 -12.85 -1.70 -5.01
N ILE A 160 -11.82 -2.50 -4.73
CA ILE A 160 -11.61 -3.04 -3.38
C ILE A 160 -10.67 -2.10 -2.62
N TYR A 161 -11.24 -1.30 -1.71
CA TYR A 161 -10.46 -0.64 -0.66
C TYR A 161 -10.22 -1.63 0.49
N ILE A 162 -9.04 -2.24 0.53
CA ILE A 162 -8.65 -3.13 1.63
C ILE A 162 -8.12 -2.28 2.79
N TYR A 163 -8.94 -2.10 3.82
CA TYR A 163 -8.49 -1.59 5.12
C TYR A 163 -8.17 -2.76 6.05
N ILE A 164 -6.88 -3.07 6.23
CA ILE A 164 -6.46 -4.02 7.26
C ILE A 164 -6.36 -3.25 8.59
N ILE A 165 -7.32 -3.49 9.48
CA ILE A 165 -7.25 -3.00 10.86
C ILE A 165 -6.37 -3.97 11.64
N ASN A 166 -5.09 -3.64 11.82
CA ASN A 166 -4.25 -4.33 12.80
C ASN A 166 -4.74 -3.96 14.21
N ARG A 167 -5.24 -4.96 14.95
CA ARG A 167 -5.57 -4.86 16.37
C ARG A 167 -4.35 -5.16 17.23
#